data_AF-A0A402CJ06-F1
#
_entry.id   AF-A0A402CJ06-F1
#
_cell.length_a   1.000
_cell.length_b   1.000
_cell.length_c   1.000
_cell.angle_alpha   90.00
_cell.angle_beta   90.00
_cell.angle_gamma   90.00
#
_symmetry.space_group_name_H-M   'P 1'
#
loop_
_entity.id
_entity.type
_entity.pdbx_description
1 polymer ?
#
loop_
_entity_poly.entity_id
_entity_poly.type
_entity_poly.pdbx_seq_one_letter_code
_entity_poly.pdbx_strand_id
1 'polypeptide(L)'
;MDLAQFHVYGYVAALLIGLGLGIEREHAARSAADGADAVAPELPGARTFPLITLAGAVAAHLGDVVVPAAFVAVAALIVCRYWVRAHAPDRPDMGTTTSFAALVAFLLGVLALRYPSLAVALGVIVLVLLAVKSPIHEFAEHMIDERDIIDFCVLLAIAFLVLPVLPDRDVGPYGALNPATIGRLVLALSLIGWAGYVATRILGPRWGLLIVGIGGGFVSGAATTAVMARAARQTHTKDASPAALVVNVSTIVLAIGITRVVNSAVCAQLAVVFGSEVVVSSQHRLSAAWLMPIPRRHRLRSQPVAQYLSIPRPSPQPWRSVRISSPSSSWRWWRERGRSQPDSAPV
;
A
#
# COMPACT_ATOMS: atom_id res chain seq x y z
N MET A 1 36.55 29.07 -7.24
CA MET A 1 35.46 29.71 -6.49
C MET A 1 36.09 30.32 -5.25
N ASP A 2 35.78 31.57 -4.94
CA ASP A 2 36.30 32.22 -3.74
C ASP A 2 35.82 31.49 -2.49
N LEU A 3 36.68 31.36 -1.47
CA LEU A 3 36.31 30.73 -0.18
C LEU A 3 35.05 31.38 0.40
N ALA A 4 34.93 32.71 0.28
CA ALA A 4 33.73 33.45 0.71
C ALA A 4 32.46 33.00 -0.03
N GLN A 5 32.54 32.81 -1.36
CA GLN A 5 31.40 32.36 -2.15
C GLN A 5 30.96 30.95 -1.73
N PHE A 6 31.90 30.03 -1.52
CA PHE A 6 31.60 28.66 -1.09
C PHE A 6 30.86 28.62 0.26
N HIS A 7 31.30 29.42 1.23
CA HIS A 7 30.61 29.52 2.53
C HIS A 7 29.21 30.13 2.40
N VAL A 8 29.04 31.17 1.59
CA VAL A 8 27.72 31.77 1.33
C VAL A 8 26.75 30.74 0.73
N TYR A 9 27.21 29.92 -0.23
CA TYR A 9 26.40 28.82 -0.77
C TYR A 9 25.98 27.82 0.32
N GLY A 10 26.90 27.46 1.22
CA GLY A 10 26.61 26.55 2.32
C GLY A 10 25.56 27.09 3.30
N TYR A 11 25.65 28.37 3.68
CA TYR A 11 24.65 29.01 4.55
C TYR A 11 23.28 29.11 3.88
N VAL A 12 23.25 29.50 2.60
CA VAL A 12 22.00 29.57 1.82
C VAL A 12 21.38 28.17 1.69
N ALA A 13 22.18 27.15 1.41
CA ALA A 13 21.72 25.76 1.35
C ALA A 13 21.13 25.31 2.70
N ALA A 14 21.83 25.56 3.81
CA ALA A 14 21.32 25.23 5.15
C ALA A 14 19.98 25.91 5.44
N LEU A 15 19.85 27.19 5.10
CA LEU A 15 18.63 27.97 5.29
C LEU A 15 17.47 27.41 4.46
N LEU A 16 17.70 27.13 3.17
CA LEU A 16 16.67 26.59 2.27
C LEU A 16 16.23 25.18 2.68
N ILE A 17 17.16 24.30 3.07
CA ILE A 17 16.84 22.96 3.58
C ILE A 17 15.97 23.09 4.84
N GLY A 18 16.38 23.94 5.79
CA GLY A 18 15.63 24.14 7.03
C GLY A 18 14.25 24.75 6.79
N LEU A 19 14.13 25.65 5.82
CA LEU A 19 12.84 26.25 5.44
C LEU A 19 11.90 25.21 4.82
N GLY A 20 12.41 24.39 3.90
CA GLY A 20 11.64 23.29 3.30
C GLY A 20 11.12 22.32 4.36
N LEU A 21 12.00 21.86 5.25
CA LEU A 21 11.62 20.98 6.36
C LEU A 21 10.60 21.64 7.30
N GLY A 22 10.81 22.92 7.64
CA GLY A 22 9.93 23.65 8.54
C GLY A 22 8.53 23.89 7.98
N ILE A 23 8.42 24.23 6.68
CA ILE A 23 7.13 24.39 5.99
C ILE A 23 6.38 23.07 5.98
N GLU A 24 7.06 21.98 5.62
CA GLU A 24 6.45 20.66 5.57
C GLU A 24 5.98 20.19 6.97
N ARG A 25 6.76 20.48 8.02
CA ARG A 25 6.32 20.20 9.40
C ARG A 25 5.15 21.05 9.85
N GLU A 26 5.07 22.31 9.43
CA GLU A 26 3.92 23.16 9.72
C GLU A 26 2.67 22.71 8.95
N HIS A 27 2.82 22.28 7.70
CA HIS A 27 1.73 21.72 6.91
C HIS A 27 1.18 20.44 7.55
N ALA A 28 2.07 19.49 7.91
CA ALA A 28 1.68 18.26 8.61
C ALA A 28 0.98 18.53 9.95
N ALA A 29 1.39 19.57 10.69
CA ALA A 29 0.73 20.00 11.93
C ALA A 29 -0.70 20.49 11.71
N ARG A 30 -0.93 21.22 10.61
CA ARG A 30 -2.26 21.74 10.25
C ARG A 30 -3.19 20.63 9.76
N SER A 31 -2.70 19.72 8.92
CA SER A 31 -3.50 18.57 8.46
C SER A 31 -3.97 17.68 9.62
N ALA A 32 -3.18 17.54 10.67
CA ALA A 32 -3.58 16.79 11.87
C ALA A 32 -4.66 17.50 12.71
N ALA A 33 -4.81 18.83 12.56
CA ALA A 33 -5.77 19.64 13.30
C ALA A 33 -7.14 19.75 12.63
N ASP A 34 -7.24 19.48 11.32
CA ASP A 34 -8.51 19.48 10.57
C ASP A 34 -9.39 18.25 10.87
N GLY A 35 -8.88 17.26 11.64
CA GLY A 35 -9.69 16.19 12.22
C GLY A 35 -10.50 16.71 13.42
N ALA A 36 -11.83 16.54 13.36
CA ALA A 36 -12.85 17.27 14.10
C ALA A 36 -12.77 17.37 15.65
N ASP A 37 -11.77 16.80 16.33
CA ASP A 37 -11.61 16.88 17.79
C ASP A 37 -10.14 16.98 18.28
N ALA A 38 -9.17 17.30 17.41
CA ALA A 38 -7.75 17.33 17.78
C ALA A 38 -7.23 18.75 18.04
N VAL A 39 -6.79 19.02 19.28
CA VAL A 39 -5.95 20.19 19.60
C VAL A 39 -4.67 20.10 18.78
N ALA A 40 -4.46 21.03 17.84
CA ALA A 40 -3.29 21.08 16.97
C ALA A 40 -2.00 20.96 17.80
N PRO A 41 -1.17 19.92 17.59
CA PRO A 41 0.14 19.88 18.23
C PRO A 41 0.94 21.06 17.68
N GLU A 42 1.36 21.99 18.53
CA GLU A 42 2.33 23.02 18.12
C GLU A 42 3.69 22.36 17.83
N LEU A 43 3.86 21.84 16.62
CA LEU A 43 5.11 21.27 16.17
C LEU A 43 6.14 22.39 15.89
N PRO A 44 7.45 22.15 16.02
CA PRO A 44 8.48 23.06 15.54
C PRO A 44 8.24 23.32 14.05
N GLY A 45 7.95 24.58 13.69
CA GLY A 45 7.48 24.94 12.36
C GLY A 45 8.53 25.63 11.50
N ALA A 46 8.07 26.42 10.53
CA ALA A 46 8.87 27.11 9.51
C ALA A 46 9.94 28.08 10.06
N ARG A 47 9.91 28.43 11.36
CA ARG A 47 10.94 29.25 12.01
C ARG A 47 11.98 28.43 12.75
N THR A 48 11.60 27.29 13.32
CA THR A 48 12.50 26.52 14.18
C THR A 48 13.48 25.67 13.37
N PHE A 49 13.03 25.04 12.29
CA PHE A 49 13.91 24.20 11.46
C PHE A 49 15.01 24.99 10.74
N PRO A 50 14.77 26.18 10.13
CA PRO A 50 15.85 27.01 9.60
C PRO A 50 16.85 27.45 10.65
N LEU A 51 16.38 27.78 11.86
CA LEU A 51 17.28 28.16 12.95
C LEU A 51 18.16 26.99 13.40
N ILE A 52 17.62 25.76 13.40
CA ILE A 52 18.39 24.57 13.73
C ILE A 52 19.43 24.23 12.64
N THR A 53 19.06 24.30 11.36
CA THR A 53 20.02 24.08 10.26
C THR A 53 21.08 25.17 10.23
N LEU A 54 20.71 26.43 10.46
CA LEU A 54 21.67 27.53 10.60
C LEU A 54 22.59 27.35 11.80
N ALA A 55 22.07 26.90 12.95
CA ALA A 55 22.89 26.60 14.12
C ALA A 55 23.92 25.50 13.82
N GLY A 56 23.53 24.47 13.07
CA GLY A 56 24.46 23.44 12.58
C GLY A 56 25.54 23.99 11.64
N ALA A 57 25.14 24.84 10.68
CA ALA A 57 26.08 25.51 9.79
C ALA A 57 27.06 26.39 10.56
N VAL A 58 26.58 27.24 11.47
CA VAL A 58 27.42 28.10 12.31
C VAL A 58 28.37 27.26 13.18
N ALA A 59 27.89 26.17 13.80
CA ALA A 59 28.75 25.27 14.57
C ALA A 59 29.87 24.65 13.72
N ALA A 60 29.58 24.26 12.48
CA ALA A 60 30.59 23.76 11.55
C ALA A 60 31.62 24.82 11.16
N HIS A 61 31.22 26.10 11.10
CA HIS A 61 32.13 27.21 10.82
C HIS A 61 33.05 27.54 11.99
N LEU A 62 32.54 27.46 13.21
CA LEU A 62 33.30 27.74 14.43
C LEU A 62 34.33 26.64 14.76
N GLY A 63 34.10 25.41 14.29
CA GLY A 63 35.09 24.34 14.29
C GLY A 63 34.56 22.98 14.77
N ASP A 64 35.34 21.94 14.50
CA ASP A 64 34.94 20.53 14.69
C ASP A 64 34.62 20.18 16.14
N VAL A 65 35.23 20.86 17.11
CA VAL A 65 34.97 20.67 18.56
C VAL A 65 33.63 21.30 18.98
N VAL A 66 33.17 22.33 18.28
CA VAL A 66 31.92 23.05 18.61
C VAL A 66 30.70 22.26 18.13
N VAL A 67 30.82 21.51 17.04
CA VAL A 67 29.75 20.68 16.48
C VAL A 67 29.11 19.72 17.51
N PRO A 68 29.86 18.85 18.22
CA PRO A 68 29.26 17.93 19.19
C PRO A 68 28.64 18.68 20.38
N ALA A 69 29.25 19.77 20.85
CA ALA A 69 28.71 20.58 21.94
C ALA A 69 27.37 21.23 21.55
N ALA A 70 27.31 21.83 20.36
CA ALA A 70 26.09 22.42 19.81
C ALA A 70 25.01 21.36 19.53
N PHE A 71 25.40 20.17 19.04
CA PHE A 71 24.47 19.06 18.84
C PHE A 71 23.83 18.60 20.16
N VAL A 72 24.64 18.43 21.21
CA VAL A 72 24.15 18.08 22.55
C VAL A 72 23.24 19.17 23.10
N ALA A 73 23.57 20.45 22.90
CA ALA A 73 22.72 21.57 23.33
C ALA A 73 21.35 21.55 22.61
N VAL A 74 21.32 21.33 21.29
CA VAL A 74 20.07 21.20 20.52
C VAL A 74 19.27 19.98 20.97
N ALA A 75 19.91 18.83 21.17
CA ALA A 75 19.26 17.63 21.69
C ALA A 75 18.67 17.85 23.09
N ALA A 76 19.41 18.52 23.98
CA ALA A 76 18.94 18.87 25.32
C ALA A 76 17.74 19.82 25.28
N LEU A 77 17.72 20.81 24.37
CA LEU A 77 16.56 21.68 24.16
C LEU A 77 15.33 20.90 23.67
N ILE A 78 15.52 19.92 22.77
CA ILE A 78 14.44 19.06 22.29
C ILE A 78 13.89 18.20 23.43
N VAL A 79 14.77 17.58 24.24
CA VAL A 79 14.39 16.77 25.40
C VAL A 79 13.69 17.63 26.46
N CYS A 80 14.20 18.82 26.75
CA CYS A 80 13.58 19.76 27.68
C CYS A 80 12.18 20.16 27.20
N ARG A 81 12.03 20.49 25.91
CA ARG A 81 10.71 20.79 25.33
C ARG A 81 9.77 19.59 25.40
N TYR A 82 10.27 18.38 25.13
CA TYR A 82 9.49 17.15 25.27
C TYR A 82 9.04 16.95 26.73
N TRP A 83 9.93 17.13 27.69
CA TRP A 83 9.66 16.97 29.12
C TRP A 83 8.64 17.99 29.64
N VAL A 84 8.81 19.28 29.30
CA VAL A 84 7.86 20.34 29.66
C VAL A 84 6.48 20.08 29.07
N ARG A 85 6.39 19.54 27.84
CA ARG A 85 5.10 19.22 27.22
C ARG A 85 4.46 17.95 27.77
N ALA A 86 5.25 16.93 28.09
CA ALA A 86 4.74 15.70 28.69
C ALA A 86 4.08 15.92 30.07
N HIS A 87 4.44 17.00 30.77
CA HIS A 87 3.87 17.37 32.06
C HIS A 87 2.77 18.44 31.97
N ALA A 88 2.34 18.84 30.76
CA ALA A 88 1.28 19.82 30.56
C ALA A 88 -0.10 19.11 30.47
N PRO A 89 -1.16 19.57 31.17
CA PRO A 89 -2.39 18.79 31.35
C PRO A 89 -3.25 18.48 30.11
N ASP A 90 -3.03 19.08 28.94
CA ASP A 90 -4.01 19.04 27.83
C ASP A 90 -3.37 18.99 26.43
N ARG A 91 -2.18 18.39 26.25
CA ARG A 91 -1.53 18.41 24.93
C ARG A 91 -1.03 17.06 24.44
N PRO A 92 -1.30 16.73 23.15
CA PRO A 92 -0.82 15.51 22.54
C PRO A 92 0.72 15.51 22.48
N ASP A 93 1.28 14.31 22.55
CA ASP A 93 2.71 14.06 22.52
C ASP A 93 3.38 14.72 21.31
N MET A 94 4.54 15.30 21.55
CA MET A 94 5.40 15.76 20.47
C MET A 94 5.85 14.53 19.67
N GLY A 95 5.43 14.42 18.41
CA GLY A 95 5.72 13.25 17.58
C GLY A 95 7.20 12.93 17.57
N THR A 96 7.57 11.70 17.94
CA THR A 96 8.96 11.21 18.04
C THR A 96 9.77 11.50 16.77
N THR A 97 9.15 11.33 15.60
CA THR A 97 9.75 11.65 14.30
C THR A 97 10.19 13.11 14.18
N THR A 98 9.48 14.05 14.82
CA THR A 98 9.79 15.48 14.75
C THR A 98 11.03 15.85 15.56
N SER A 99 11.22 15.20 16.71
CA SER A 99 12.45 15.31 17.50
C SER A 99 13.65 14.79 16.72
N PHE A 100 13.52 13.64 16.06
CA PHE A 100 14.55 13.11 15.17
C PHE A 100 14.81 14.00 13.96
N ALA A 101 13.76 14.52 13.32
CA ALA A 101 13.90 15.41 12.18
C ALA A 101 14.66 16.70 12.54
N ALA A 102 14.45 17.24 13.74
CA ALA A 102 15.19 18.40 14.24
C ALA A 102 16.70 18.08 14.40
N LEU A 103 17.04 16.91 14.93
CA LEU A 103 18.44 16.48 15.02
C LEU A 103 19.08 16.30 13.63
N VAL A 104 18.36 15.65 12.70
CA VAL A 104 18.81 15.48 11.31
C VAL A 104 18.99 16.82 10.62
N ALA A 105 18.09 17.78 10.85
CA ALA A 105 18.21 19.14 10.33
C ALA A 105 19.51 19.82 10.81
N PHE A 106 19.87 19.67 12.09
CA PHE A 106 21.15 20.19 12.58
C PHE A 106 22.34 19.58 11.83
N LEU A 107 22.36 18.25 11.67
CA LEU A 107 23.41 17.56 10.93
C LEU A 107 23.47 18.01 9.46
N LEU A 108 22.32 18.20 8.80
CA LEU A 108 22.24 18.73 7.44
C LEU A 108 22.82 20.15 7.34
N GLY A 109 22.61 20.97 8.37
CA GLY A 109 23.23 22.29 8.51
C GLY A 109 24.77 22.22 8.59
N VAL A 110 25.30 21.34 9.44
CA VAL A 110 26.74 21.08 9.54
C VAL A 110 27.31 20.63 8.20
N LEU A 111 26.58 19.73 7.52
CA LEU A 111 26.96 19.16 6.24
C LEU A 111 26.92 20.19 5.12
N ALA A 112 26.00 21.16 5.18
CA ALA A 112 25.86 22.19 4.17
C ALA A 112 27.10 23.11 4.07
N LEU A 113 27.83 23.34 5.16
CA LEU A 113 29.09 24.08 5.10
C LEU A 113 30.27 23.25 4.58
N ARG A 114 30.30 21.94 4.86
CA ARG A 114 31.41 21.07 4.41
C ARG A 114 31.23 20.62 2.96
N TYR A 115 30.01 20.19 2.63
CA TYR A 115 29.64 19.58 1.35
C TYR A 115 28.23 20.04 0.92
N PRO A 116 28.08 21.26 0.36
CA PRO A 116 26.78 21.86 0.05
C PRO A 116 25.92 20.99 -0.88
N SER A 117 26.51 20.39 -1.92
CA SER A 117 25.80 19.55 -2.89
C SER A 117 25.19 18.30 -2.26
N LEU A 118 25.96 17.62 -1.40
CA LEU A 118 25.52 16.43 -0.69
C LEU A 118 24.45 16.77 0.35
N ALA A 119 24.60 17.90 1.05
CA ALA A 119 23.59 18.38 1.99
C ALA A 119 22.25 18.68 1.32
N VAL A 120 22.26 19.28 0.12
CA VAL A 120 21.03 19.51 -0.66
C VAL A 120 20.39 18.19 -1.08
N ALA A 121 21.17 17.24 -1.60
CA ALA A 121 20.65 15.94 -2.01
C ALA A 121 20.00 15.17 -0.85
N LEU A 122 20.70 15.06 0.29
CA LEU A 122 20.15 14.43 1.49
C LEU A 122 18.98 15.22 2.08
N GLY A 123 19.04 16.55 2.07
CA GLY A 123 17.98 17.43 2.53
C GLY A 123 16.68 17.23 1.75
N VAL A 124 16.77 17.08 0.42
CA VAL A 124 15.61 16.76 -0.43
C VAL A 124 15.09 15.36 -0.12
N ILE A 125 15.95 14.34 0.04
CA ILE A 125 15.51 12.98 0.41
C ILE A 125 14.77 12.99 1.75
N VAL A 126 15.32 13.68 2.75
CA VAL A 126 14.69 13.82 4.07
C VAL A 126 13.36 14.56 3.93
N LEU A 127 13.30 15.65 3.18
CA LEU A 127 12.06 16.40 2.93
C LEU A 127 10.98 15.53 2.29
N VAL A 128 11.33 14.77 1.25
CA VAL A 128 10.41 13.83 0.58
C VAL A 128 9.95 12.74 1.55
N LEU A 129 10.86 12.14 2.31
CA LEU A 129 10.51 11.12 3.31
C LEU A 129 9.54 11.67 4.36
N LEU A 130 9.74 12.93 4.75
CA LEU A 130 8.87 13.63 5.68
C LEU A 130 7.50 13.93 5.07
N ALA A 131 7.44 14.40 3.82
CA ALA A 131 6.20 14.72 3.10
C ALA A 131 5.34 13.49 2.80
N VAL A 132 5.97 12.36 2.49
CA VAL A 132 5.29 11.10 2.18
C VAL A 132 4.66 10.46 3.42
N LYS A 133 5.05 10.87 4.64
CA LYS A 133 4.52 10.31 5.90
C LYS A 133 2.99 10.45 6.04
N SER A 134 2.42 11.62 5.75
CA SER A 134 0.97 11.85 5.91
C SER A 134 0.13 10.91 5.03
N PRO A 135 0.34 10.82 3.70
CA PRO A 135 -0.45 9.92 2.87
C PRO A 135 -0.20 8.44 3.20
N ILE A 136 1.01 8.05 3.62
CA ILE A 136 1.27 6.66 4.05
C ILE A 136 0.48 6.33 5.31
N HIS A 137 0.38 7.25 6.28
CA HIS A 137 -0.32 6.98 7.53
C HIS A 137 -1.83 6.87 7.30
N GLU A 138 -2.42 7.79 6.56
CA GLU A 138 -3.84 7.71 6.18
C GLU A 138 -4.13 6.46 5.35
N PHE A 139 -3.24 6.13 4.40
CA PHE A 139 -3.35 4.90 3.62
C PHE A 139 -3.24 3.65 4.51
N ALA A 140 -2.29 3.63 5.45
CA ALA A 140 -2.14 2.50 6.38
C ALA A 140 -3.35 2.35 7.31
N GLU A 141 -3.93 3.46 7.78
CA GLU A 141 -5.05 3.44 8.73
C GLU A 141 -6.40 3.16 8.05
N HIS A 142 -6.63 3.69 6.85
CA HIS A 142 -7.92 3.60 6.17
C HIS A 142 -7.98 2.54 5.07
N MET A 143 -6.83 2.14 4.52
CA MET A 143 -6.74 1.27 3.34
C MET A 143 -5.97 -0.03 3.57
N ILE A 144 -5.41 -0.29 4.76
CA ILE A 144 -4.71 -1.55 5.06
C ILE A 144 -5.43 -2.25 6.22
N ASP A 145 -5.93 -3.46 5.96
CA ASP A 145 -6.46 -4.35 6.99
C ASP A 145 -5.31 -5.19 7.58
N GLU A 146 -5.49 -5.77 8.76
CA GLU A 146 -4.50 -6.61 9.43
C GLU A 146 -4.10 -7.82 8.56
N ARG A 147 -5.04 -8.31 7.72
CA ARG A 147 -4.79 -9.33 6.71
C ARG A 147 -3.82 -8.88 5.62
N ASP A 148 -3.89 -7.62 5.21
CA ASP A 148 -3.02 -7.08 4.16
C ASP A 148 -1.57 -6.94 4.64
N ILE A 149 -1.40 -6.65 5.93
CA ILE A 149 -0.09 -6.64 6.59
C ILE A 149 0.50 -8.05 6.59
N ILE A 150 -0.30 -9.05 6.97
CA ILE A 150 0.13 -10.46 6.96
C ILE A 150 0.50 -10.88 5.53
N ASP A 151 -0.32 -10.57 4.54
CA ASP A 151 -0.05 -10.91 3.13
C ASP A 151 1.24 -10.24 2.61
N PHE A 152 1.46 -8.97 2.96
CA PHE A 152 2.70 -8.26 2.63
C PHE A 152 3.92 -8.86 3.35
N CYS A 153 3.80 -9.21 4.63
CA CYS A 153 4.86 -9.88 5.37
C CYS A 153 5.17 -11.27 4.79
N VAL A 154 4.17 -12.03 4.35
CA VAL A 154 4.36 -13.31 3.66
C VAL A 154 5.09 -13.10 2.33
N LEU A 155 4.71 -12.09 1.55
CA LEU A 155 5.41 -11.73 0.31
C LEU A 155 6.88 -11.38 0.58
N LEU A 156 7.14 -10.60 1.64
CA LEU A 156 8.49 -10.22 2.06
C LEU A 156 9.29 -11.43 2.56
N ALA A 157 8.66 -12.33 3.31
CA ALA A 157 9.28 -13.58 3.76
C ALA A 157 9.62 -14.48 2.56
N ILE A 158 8.76 -14.57 1.55
CA ILE A 158 9.07 -15.30 0.31
C ILE A 158 10.28 -14.67 -0.38
N ALA A 159 10.30 -13.33 -0.52
CA ALA A 159 11.36 -12.62 -1.22
C ALA A 159 12.73 -12.66 -0.52
N PHE A 160 12.75 -12.41 0.79
CA PHE A 160 13.99 -12.20 1.55
C PHE A 160 14.41 -13.39 2.41
N LEU A 161 13.50 -14.32 2.69
CA LEU A 161 13.78 -15.47 3.56
C LEU A 161 13.81 -16.77 2.76
N VAL A 162 12.76 -17.04 1.97
CA VAL A 162 12.62 -18.29 1.23
C VAL A 162 13.54 -18.27 0.01
N LEU A 163 13.41 -17.27 -0.87
CA LEU A 163 14.14 -17.21 -2.14
C LEU A 163 15.66 -17.38 -2.03
N PRO A 164 16.39 -16.70 -1.10
CA PRO A 164 17.85 -16.88 -0.99
C PRO A 164 18.26 -18.25 -0.46
N VAL A 165 17.36 -18.99 0.20
CA VAL A 165 17.61 -20.35 0.70
C VAL A 165 17.38 -21.41 -0.39
N LEU A 166 16.66 -21.08 -1.46
CA LEU A 166 16.37 -22.05 -2.51
C LEU A 166 17.62 -22.36 -3.33
N PRO A 167 17.95 -23.65 -3.51
CA PRO A 167 19.12 -24.05 -4.28
C PRO A 167 18.86 -23.80 -5.78
N ASP A 168 19.80 -23.11 -6.42
CA ASP A 168 19.77 -22.83 -7.87
C ASP A 168 20.37 -24.00 -8.65
N ARG A 169 19.65 -25.13 -8.65
CA ARG A 169 20.02 -26.32 -9.42
C ARG A 169 18.80 -27.00 -9.97
N ASP A 170 18.94 -27.53 -11.17
CA ASP A 170 17.91 -28.31 -11.82
C ASP A 170 17.72 -29.66 -11.12
N VAL A 171 16.49 -29.94 -10.69
CA VAL A 171 16.09 -31.16 -10.00
C VAL A 171 14.99 -31.89 -10.79
N GLY A 172 14.86 -33.19 -10.57
CA GLY A 172 13.81 -34.03 -11.17
C GLY A 172 14.20 -34.71 -12.49
N PRO A 173 13.30 -35.55 -13.04
CA PRO A 173 13.53 -36.24 -14.31
C PRO A 173 13.73 -35.20 -15.43
N TYR A 174 14.78 -35.37 -16.23
CA TYR A 174 15.18 -34.45 -17.32
C TYR A 174 15.73 -33.08 -16.90
N GLY A 175 15.95 -32.80 -15.60
CA GLY A 175 16.53 -31.51 -15.17
C GLY A 175 15.63 -30.31 -15.49
N ALA A 176 14.32 -30.51 -15.58
CA ALA A 176 13.40 -29.45 -16.02
C ALA A 176 12.93 -28.51 -14.89
N LEU A 177 13.10 -28.89 -13.62
CA LEU A 177 12.56 -28.13 -12.49
C LEU A 177 13.69 -27.46 -11.71
N ASN A 178 13.76 -26.14 -11.74
CA ASN A 178 14.67 -25.37 -10.90
C ASN A 178 13.89 -24.73 -9.73
N PRO A 179 14.21 -25.05 -8.45
CA PRO A 179 13.53 -24.49 -7.30
C PRO A 179 13.62 -22.96 -7.24
N ALA A 180 14.81 -22.37 -7.46
CA ALA A 180 14.99 -20.93 -7.45
C ALA A 180 14.16 -20.23 -8.56
N THR A 181 14.00 -20.87 -9.72
CA THR A 181 13.12 -20.37 -10.80
C THR A 181 11.64 -20.45 -10.40
N ILE A 182 11.20 -21.56 -9.80
CA ILE A 182 9.83 -21.68 -9.28
C ILE A 182 9.58 -20.63 -8.18
N GLY A 183 10.53 -20.41 -7.28
CA GLY A 183 10.46 -19.39 -6.24
C GLY A 183 10.31 -17.98 -6.82
N ARG A 184 11.08 -17.63 -7.87
CA ARG A 184 10.94 -16.36 -8.59
C ARG A 184 9.56 -16.22 -9.24
N LEU A 185 9.02 -17.29 -9.84
CA LEU A 185 7.67 -17.28 -10.41
C LEU A 185 6.60 -17.07 -9.34
N VAL A 186 6.70 -17.76 -8.20
CA VAL A 186 5.79 -17.58 -7.06
C VAL A 186 5.87 -16.15 -6.53
N LEU A 187 7.08 -15.60 -6.38
CA LEU A 187 7.27 -14.22 -5.94
C LEU A 187 6.64 -13.23 -6.93
N ALA A 188 6.88 -13.41 -8.24
CA ALA A 188 6.29 -12.55 -9.27
C ALA A 188 4.76 -12.62 -9.26
N LEU A 189 4.19 -13.82 -9.17
CA LEU A 189 2.74 -14.03 -9.10
C LEU A 189 2.11 -13.36 -7.88
N SER A 190 2.71 -13.56 -6.70
CA SER A 190 2.24 -12.98 -5.44
C SER A 190 2.38 -11.46 -5.44
N LEU A 191 3.49 -10.93 -5.97
CA LEU A 191 3.72 -9.49 -6.09
C LEU A 191 2.72 -8.82 -7.03
N ILE A 192 2.49 -9.40 -8.22
CA ILE A 192 1.50 -8.88 -9.18
C ILE A 192 0.08 -8.96 -8.60
N GLY A 193 -0.24 -10.06 -7.91
CA GLY A 193 -1.54 -10.22 -7.24
C GLY A 193 -1.76 -9.18 -6.13
N TRP A 194 -0.78 -9.00 -5.26
CA TRP A 194 -0.84 -8.02 -4.16
C TRP A 194 -0.87 -6.58 -4.68
N ALA A 195 0.00 -6.24 -5.65
CA ALA A 195 -0.03 -4.94 -6.31
C ALA A 195 -1.37 -4.67 -6.98
N GLY A 196 -1.99 -5.71 -7.55
CA GLY A 196 -3.31 -5.62 -8.14
C GLY A 196 -4.42 -5.38 -7.13
N TYR A 197 -4.39 -6.12 -6.03
CA TYR A 197 -5.29 -5.88 -4.92
C TYR A 197 -5.20 -4.42 -4.43
N VAL A 198 -3.98 -3.93 -4.17
CA VAL A 198 -3.73 -2.54 -3.76
C VAL A 198 -4.23 -1.55 -4.81
N ALA A 199 -3.93 -1.76 -6.09
CA ALA A 199 -4.38 -0.90 -7.18
C ALA A 199 -5.90 -0.86 -7.31
N THR A 200 -6.59 -1.99 -7.08
CA THR A 200 -8.07 -2.01 -7.09
C THR A 200 -8.69 -1.28 -5.92
N ARG A 201 -7.98 -1.19 -4.78
CA ARG A 201 -8.44 -0.43 -3.61
C ARG A 201 -8.27 1.07 -3.81
N ILE A 202 -7.17 1.50 -4.44
CA ILE A 202 -6.87 2.92 -4.69
C ILE A 202 -7.63 3.48 -5.90
N LEU A 203 -7.62 2.78 -7.05
CA LEU A 203 -8.18 3.28 -8.32
C LEU A 203 -9.55 2.68 -8.66
N GLY A 204 -10.06 1.80 -7.81
CA GLY A 204 -11.27 1.02 -8.06
C GLY A 204 -11.03 -0.24 -8.91
N PRO A 205 -11.98 -1.20 -8.93
CA PRO A 205 -11.81 -2.52 -9.56
C PRO A 205 -11.42 -2.47 -11.04
N ARG A 206 -11.98 -1.52 -11.80
CA ARG A 206 -11.75 -1.39 -13.25
C ARG A 206 -10.31 -1.02 -13.58
N TRP A 207 -9.81 0.05 -12.98
CA TRP A 207 -8.48 0.58 -13.28
C TRP A 207 -7.39 -0.25 -12.61
N GLY A 208 -7.63 -0.77 -11.40
CA GLY A 208 -6.68 -1.62 -10.71
C GLY A 208 -6.36 -2.91 -11.48
N LEU A 209 -7.38 -3.62 -11.97
CA LEU A 209 -7.18 -4.83 -12.77
C LEU A 209 -6.53 -4.52 -14.13
N LEU A 210 -6.78 -3.34 -14.71
CA LEU A 210 -6.15 -2.90 -15.95
C LEU A 210 -4.64 -2.68 -15.78
N ILE A 211 -4.23 -2.02 -14.70
CA ILE A 211 -2.81 -1.79 -14.39
C ILE A 211 -2.08 -3.11 -14.16
N VAL A 212 -2.71 -4.06 -13.47
CA VAL A 212 -2.19 -5.44 -13.33
C VAL A 212 -2.05 -6.10 -14.69
N GLY A 213 -3.05 -5.94 -15.55
CA GLY A 213 -3.03 -6.49 -16.89
C GLY A 213 -1.85 -5.98 -17.71
N ILE A 214 -1.61 -4.66 -17.66
CA ILE A 214 -0.49 -4.02 -18.36
C ILE A 214 0.84 -4.47 -17.75
N GLY A 215 1.06 -4.17 -16.48
CA GLY A 215 2.34 -4.42 -15.81
C GLY A 215 2.70 -5.91 -15.80
N GLY A 216 1.72 -6.75 -15.50
CA GLY A 216 1.91 -8.19 -15.52
C GLY A 216 2.07 -8.77 -16.93
N GLY A 217 1.39 -8.25 -17.95
CA GLY A 217 1.57 -8.68 -19.34
C GLY A 217 2.97 -8.38 -19.88
N PHE A 218 3.58 -7.26 -19.47
CA PHE A 218 4.97 -6.93 -19.80
C PHE A 218 6.01 -7.79 -19.06
N VAL A 219 5.64 -8.39 -17.92
CA VAL A 219 6.54 -9.27 -17.14
C VAL A 219 6.35 -10.74 -17.52
N SER A 220 5.12 -11.23 -17.46
CA SER A 220 4.74 -12.60 -17.84
C SER A 220 3.22 -12.71 -18.04
N GLY A 221 2.79 -12.82 -19.30
CA GLY A 221 1.38 -12.94 -19.66
C GLY A 221 0.68 -14.16 -19.04
N ALA A 222 1.36 -15.31 -18.98
CA ALA A 222 0.80 -16.54 -18.39
C ALA A 222 0.58 -16.41 -16.88
N ALA A 223 1.57 -15.84 -16.18
CA ALA A 223 1.49 -15.61 -14.74
C ALA A 223 0.35 -14.65 -14.39
N THR A 224 0.26 -13.54 -15.14
CA THR A 224 -0.75 -12.50 -14.91
C THR A 224 -2.15 -12.97 -15.24
N THR A 225 -2.31 -13.80 -16.27
CA THR A 225 -3.59 -14.43 -16.60
C THR A 225 -4.05 -15.37 -15.48
N ALA A 226 -3.13 -16.15 -14.88
CA ALA A 226 -3.46 -17.02 -13.75
C ALA A 226 -3.92 -16.22 -12.51
N VAL A 227 -3.27 -15.10 -12.22
CA VAL A 227 -3.68 -14.16 -11.15
C VAL A 227 -5.06 -13.58 -11.45
N MET A 228 -5.29 -13.11 -12.67
CA MET A 228 -6.57 -12.53 -13.09
C MET A 228 -7.72 -13.54 -13.03
N ALA A 229 -7.46 -14.79 -13.43
CA ALA A 229 -8.43 -15.88 -13.35
C ALA A 229 -8.79 -16.22 -11.89
N ARG A 230 -7.81 -16.15 -10.97
CA ARG A 230 -8.07 -16.34 -9.54
C ARG A 230 -8.90 -15.19 -8.97
N ALA A 231 -8.56 -13.95 -9.30
CA ALA A 231 -9.33 -12.76 -8.89
C ALA A 231 -10.78 -12.84 -9.37
N ALA A 232 -11.01 -13.17 -10.65
CA ALA A 232 -12.36 -13.32 -11.23
C ALA A 232 -13.25 -14.32 -10.46
N ARG A 233 -12.66 -15.44 -10.00
CA ARG A 233 -13.36 -16.48 -9.23
C ARG A 233 -13.71 -16.05 -7.81
N GLN A 234 -12.87 -15.23 -7.18
CA GLN A 234 -13.04 -14.84 -5.79
C GLN A 234 -14.01 -13.66 -5.62
N THR A 235 -13.96 -12.68 -6.53
CA THR A 235 -14.77 -11.45 -6.42
C THR A 235 -15.98 -11.40 -7.35
N HIS A 236 -16.20 -12.42 -8.20
CA HIS A 236 -17.26 -12.45 -9.22
C HIS A 236 -17.35 -11.15 -10.06
N THR A 237 -16.20 -10.47 -10.25
CA THR A 237 -16.17 -9.18 -10.94
C THR A 237 -16.22 -9.36 -12.46
N LYS A 238 -17.10 -8.59 -13.12
CA LYS A 238 -17.19 -8.54 -14.59
C LYS A 238 -15.96 -7.88 -15.23
N ASP A 239 -15.21 -7.11 -14.44
CA ASP A 239 -14.07 -6.30 -14.88
C ASP A 239 -12.78 -7.13 -15.08
N ALA A 240 -12.76 -8.41 -14.69
CA ALA A 240 -11.62 -9.30 -14.95
C ALA A 240 -11.47 -9.68 -16.44
N SER A 241 -12.58 -9.66 -17.20
CA SER A 241 -12.57 -9.97 -18.63
C SER A 241 -11.84 -8.92 -19.50
N PRO A 242 -12.09 -7.60 -19.36
CA PRO A 242 -11.28 -6.60 -20.07
C PRO A 242 -9.82 -6.60 -19.59
N ALA A 243 -9.56 -6.86 -18.30
CA ALA A 243 -8.19 -6.92 -17.79
C ALA A 243 -7.37 -8.07 -18.40
N ALA A 244 -7.98 -9.25 -18.63
CA ALA A 244 -7.32 -10.37 -19.31
C ALA A 244 -7.03 -10.08 -20.80
N LEU A 245 -7.88 -9.30 -21.48
CA LEU A 245 -7.59 -8.82 -22.83
C LEU A 245 -6.36 -7.90 -22.84
N VAL A 246 -6.25 -7.03 -21.83
CA VAL A 246 -5.11 -6.11 -21.68
C VAL A 246 -3.81 -6.88 -21.44
N VAL A 247 -3.82 -7.98 -20.68
CA VAL A 247 -2.64 -8.87 -20.54
C VAL A 247 -2.14 -9.36 -21.89
N ASN A 248 -3.05 -9.86 -22.74
CA ASN A 248 -2.71 -10.36 -24.07
C ASN A 248 -2.14 -9.24 -24.95
N VAL A 249 -2.79 -8.07 -24.98
CA VAL A 249 -2.31 -6.92 -25.75
C VAL A 249 -0.92 -6.49 -25.30
N SER A 250 -0.67 -6.38 -23.99
CA SER A 250 0.65 -6.02 -23.46
C SER A 250 1.72 -7.05 -23.79
N THR A 251 1.39 -8.34 -23.74
CA THR A 251 2.32 -9.42 -24.12
C THR A 251 2.70 -9.34 -25.61
N ILE A 252 1.72 -9.07 -26.48
CA ILE A 252 1.94 -8.89 -27.93
C ILE A 252 2.81 -7.66 -28.20
N VAL A 253 2.54 -6.54 -27.51
CA VAL A 253 3.33 -5.30 -27.64
C VAL A 253 4.78 -5.52 -27.21
N LEU A 254 5.00 -6.21 -26.09
CA LEU A 254 6.35 -6.58 -25.64
C LEU A 254 7.07 -7.44 -26.68
N ALA A 255 6.41 -8.47 -27.21
CA ALA A 255 6.99 -9.37 -28.20
C ALA A 255 7.39 -8.64 -29.50
N ILE A 256 6.54 -7.71 -29.96
CA ILE A 256 6.84 -6.83 -31.11
C ILE A 256 8.04 -5.92 -30.79
N GLY A 257 8.07 -5.32 -29.59
CA GLY A 257 9.16 -4.45 -29.15
C GLY A 257 10.52 -5.15 -29.12
N ILE A 258 10.59 -6.32 -28.47
CA ILE A 258 11.81 -7.14 -28.41
C ILE A 258 12.25 -7.56 -29.82
N THR A 259 11.30 -8.06 -30.62
CA THR A 259 11.63 -8.55 -31.96
C THR A 259 12.08 -7.42 -32.88
N ARG A 260 11.51 -6.21 -32.77
CA ARG A 260 11.96 -5.04 -33.52
C ARG A 260 13.41 -4.65 -33.20
N VAL A 261 13.81 -4.75 -31.93
CA VAL A 261 15.18 -4.43 -31.50
C VAL A 261 16.17 -5.49 -31.97
N VAL A 262 15.78 -6.77 -31.95
CA VAL A 262 16.66 -7.89 -32.34
C VAL A 262 16.76 -8.05 -33.86
N ASN A 263 15.63 -7.97 -34.58
CA ASN A 263 15.57 -8.10 -36.04
C ASN A 263 14.28 -7.50 -36.62
N SER A 264 14.43 -6.35 -37.30
CA SER A 264 13.30 -5.62 -37.89
C SER A 264 12.58 -6.36 -39.02
N ALA A 265 13.22 -7.29 -39.72
CA ALA A 265 12.61 -8.05 -40.82
C ALA A 265 11.63 -9.12 -40.30
N VAL A 266 11.95 -9.78 -39.18
CA VAL A 266 11.08 -10.77 -38.53
C VAL A 266 9.85 -10.10 -37.92
N CYS A 267 9.98 -8.85 -37.48
CA CYS A 267 8.88 -8.05 -36.95
C CYS A 267 7.75 -7.84 -37.98
N ALA A 268 8.09 -7.67 -39.27
CA ALA A 268 7.09 -7.51 -40.33
C ALA A 268 6.29 -8.79 -40.57
N GLN A 269 6.92 -9.96 -40.44
CA GLN A 269 6.25 -11.26 -40.57
C GLN A 269 5.33 -11.55 -39.38
N LEU A 270 5.76 -11.23 -38.15
CA LEU A 270 4.93 -11.37 -36.96
C LEU A 270 3.72 -10.42 -36.98
N ALA A 271 3.86 -9.20 -37.52
CA ALA A 271 2.74 -8.26 -37.67
C ALA A 271 1.63 -8.81 -38.57
N VAL A 272 1.97 -9.59 -39.61
CA VAL A 272 0.98 -10.27 -40.47
C VAL A 272 0.23 -11.36 -39.70
N VAL A 273 0.92 -12.13 -38.87
CA VAL A 273 0.32 -13.19 -38.03
C VAL A 273 -0.57 -12.62 -36.93
N PHE A 274 -0.13 -11.56 -36.24
CA PHE A 274 -0.98 -10.90 -35.23
C PHE A 274 -2.14 -10.13 -35.87
N GLY A 275 -1.94 -9.57 -37.06
CA GLY A 275 -2.99 -8.90 -37.83
C GLY A 275 -4.09 -9.86 -38.27
N SER A 276 -3.74 -11.08 -38.69
CA SER A 276 -4.73 -12.09 -39.10
C SER A 276 -5.60 -12.57 -37.94
N GLU A 277 -5.03 -12.74 -36.74
CA GLU A 277 -5.77 -13.08 -35.51
C GLU A 277 -6.83 -12.02 -35.13
N VAL A 278 -6.49 -10.73 -35.26
CA VAL A 278 -7.44 -9.64 -34.99
C VAL A 278 -8.61 -9.66 -35.98
N VAL A 279 -8.34 -9.92 -37.26
CA VAL A 279 -9.36 -10.03 -38.30
C VAL A 279 -10.28 -11.25 -38.05
N VAL A 280 -9.72 -12.40 -37.68
CA VAL A 280 -10.51 -13.60 -37.36
C VAL A 280 -11.38 -13.39 -36.12
N SER A 281 -10.83 -12.75 -35.07
CA SER A 281 -11.58 -12.49 -33.83
C SER A 281 -12.73 -11.48 -34.02
N SER A 282 -12.56 -10.51 -34.93
CA SER A 282 -13.61 -9.53 -35.25
C SER A 282 -14.72 -10.16 -36.10
N GLN A 283 -14.38 -11.06 -37.02
CA GLN A 283 -15.37 -11.86 -37.77
C GLN A 283 -16.22 -12.74 -36.85
N HIS A 284 -15.62 -13.42 -35.87
CA HIS A 284 -16.37 -14.26 -34.93
C HIS A 284 -17.36 -13.49 -34.04
N ARG A 285 -17.01 -12.26 -33.62
CA ARG A 285 -17.91 -11.39 -32.85
C ARG A 285 -19.06 -10.86 -33.70
N LEU A 286 -18.80 -10.54 -34.96
CA LEU A 286 -19.82 -10.12 -35.92
C LEU A 286 -20.79 -11.27 -36.24
N SER A 287 -20.30 -12.50 -36.40
CA SER A 287 -21.16 -13.67 -36.62
C SER A 287 -21.99 -14.03 -35.39
N ALA A 288 -21.43 -13.89 -34.18
CA ALA A 288 -22.17 -14.11 -32.94
C ALA A 288 -23.24 -13.04 -32.69
N ALA A 289 -22.96 -11.77 -33.02
CA ALA A 289 -23.94 -10.69 -32.95
C ALA A 289 -25.09 -10.87 -33.95
N TRP A 290 -24.81 -11.46 -35.12
CA TRP A 290 -25.83 -11.80 -36.13
C TRP A 290 -26.74 -12.97 -35.72
N LEU A 291 -26.23 -13.91 -34.92
CA LEU A 291 -26.98 -15.06 -34.44
C LEU A 291 -27.71 -14.81 -33.11
N MET A 292 -27.46 -13.68 -32.43
CA MET A 292 -28.21 -13.32 -31.22
C MET A 292 -29.64 -12.88 -31.58
N PRO A 293 -30.67 -13.58 -31.09
CA PRO A 293 -32.05 -13.15 -31.27
C PRO A 293 -32.22 -11.76 -30.65
N ILE A 294 -32.70 -10.80 -31.44
CA ILE A 294 -33.09 -9.46 -30.96
C ILE A 294 -34.00 -9.68 -29.74
N PRO A 295 -33.68 -9.11 -28.57
CA PRO A 295 -34.54 -9.23 -27.40
C PRO A 295 -35.89 -8.66 -27.78
N ARG A 296 -36.90 -9.53 -27.95
CA ARG A 296 -38.27 -9.08 -28.13
C ARG A 296 -38.61 -8.25 -26.91
N ARG A 297 -38.82 -6.95 -27.10
CA ARG A 297 -39.37 -6.08 -26.07
C ARG A 297 -40.66 -6.74 -25.58
N HIS A 298 -40.60 -7.36 -24.41
CA HIS A 298 -41.81 -7.82 -23.74
C HIS A 298 -42.65 -6.57 -23.49
N ARG A 299 -43.70 -6.38 -24.30
CA ARG A 299 -44.79 -5.48 -23.93
C ARG A 299 -45.25 -5.93 -22.56
N LEU A 300 -45.13 -5.03 -21.59
CA LEU A 300 -45.77 -5.16 -20.28
C LEU A 300 -47.27 -5.36 -20.53
N ARG A 301 -47.68 -6.63 -20.56
CA ARG A 301 -49.08 -7.02 -20.60
C ARG A 301 -49.57 -6.87 -19.17
N SER A 302 -50.35 -5.82 -18.93
CA SER A 302 -51.09 -5.60 -17.69
C SER A 302 -51.83 -6.88 -17.30
N GLN A 303 -51.36 -7.55 -16.25
CA GLN A 303 -52.12 -8.62 -15.61
C GLN A 303 -53.13 -7.99 -14.64
N PRO A 304 -54.42 -8.37 -14.67
CA PRO A 304 -55.40 -7.86 -13.73
C PRO A 304 -55.17 -8.43 -12.33
N VAL A 305 -55.24 -7.56 -11.33
CA VAL A 305 -54.91 -7.73 -9.89
C VAL A 305 -55.87 -8.68 -9.12
N ALA A 306 -56.59 -9.57 -9.79
CA ALA A 306 -57.70 -10.31 -9.18
C ALA A 306 -57.34 -11.66 -8.52
N GLN A 307 -56.05 -12.05 -8.44
CA GLN A 307 -55.68 -13.41 -7.98
C GLN A 307 -55.10 -13.49 -6.56
N TYR A 308 -54.94 -12.37 -5.84
CA TYR A 308 -54.37 -12.36 -4.48
C TYR A 308 -55.39 -12.35 -3.33
N LEU A 309 -56.70 -12.39 -3.60
CA LEU A 309 -57.77 -12.34 -2.58
C LEU A 309 -58.42 -13.70 -2.28
N SER A 310 -57.65 -14.78 -2.25
CA SER A 310 -58.10 -16.05 -1.67
C SER A 310 -57.32 -16.35 -0.39
N ILE A 311 -57.80 -15.79 0.72
CA ILE A 311 -57.36 -16.13 2.08
C ILE A 311 -57.98 -17.50 2.41
N PRO A 312 -57.19 -18.55 2.67
CA PRO A 312 -57.73 -19.82 3.17
C PRO A 312 -58.23 -19.61 4.61
N ARG A 313 -59.51 -19.92 4.87
CA ARG A 313 -60.04 -19.96 6.25
C ARG A 313 -59.35 -21.10 7.03
N PRO A 314 -58.83 -20.85 8.24
CA PRO A 314 -58.26 -21.92 9.06
C PRO A 314 -59.37 -22.81 9.63
N SER A 315 -59.23 -24.12 9.45
CA SER A 315 -60.02 -25.15 10.14
C SER A 315 -59.65 -25.21 11.63
N PRO A 316 -60.59 -25.47 12.55
CA PRO A 316 -60.32 -25.47 13.98
C PRO A 316 -59.53 -26.73 14.39
N GLN A 317 -58.30 -26.56 14.87
CA GLN A 317 -57.55 -27.63 15.56
C GLN A 317 -57.46 -27.39 17.07
N PRO A 318 -57.51 -28.45 17.89
CA PRO A 318 -57.59 -28.37 19.35
C PRO A 318 -56.20 -28.17 20.00
N TRP A 319 -55.88 -26.93 20.35
CA TRP A 319 -55.33 -26.47 21.63
C TRP A 319 -54.59 -27.54 22.46
N ARG A 320 -53.35 -27.88 22.08
CA ARG A 320 -52.37 -28.46 23.03
C ARG A 320 -51.61 -27.31 23.70
N SER A 321 -51.74 -27.25 25.02
CA SER A 321 -51.13 -26.26 25.90
C SER A 321 -49.60 -26.38 25.90
N VAL A 322 -48.94 -25.45 25.21
CA VAL A 322 -47.51 -25.18 25.42
C VAL A 322 -47.38 -24.31 26.66
N ARG A 323 -46.90 -24.93 27.74
CA ARG A 323 -46.59 -24.27 29.02
C ARG A 323 -45.38 -23.36 28.79
N ILE A 324 -45.55 -22.06 29.00
CA ILE A 324 -44.47 -21.07 29.02
C ILE A 324 -43.72 -21.23 30.34
N SER A 325 -42.48 -21.72 30.31
CA SER A 325 -41.55 -21.57 31.44
C SER A 325 -40.70 -20.31 31.23
N SER A 326 -40.79 -19.38 32.17
CA SER A 326 -40.04 -18.12 32.21
C SER A 326 -38.58 -18.35 32.72
N PRO A 327 -37.70 -17.32 32.62
CA PRO A 327 -36.25 -17.45 32.44
C PRO A 327 -35.45 -17.40 33.74
N SER A 328 -34.46 -18.31 33.97
CA SER A 328 -33.38 -18.09 34.98
C SER A 328 -32.24 -19.13 35.09
N SER A 329 -32.03 -20.10 34.18
CA SER A 329 -31.07 -21.20 34.45
C SER A 329 -29.72 -21.17 33.71
N SER A 330 -29.43 -20.22 32.81
CA SER A 330 -28.20 -20.25 32.00
C SER A 330 -26.91 -19.82 32.72
N TRP A 331 -26.98 -19.24 33.92
CA TRP A 331 -25.79 -18.76 34.67
C TRP A 331 -25.17 -19.77 35.64
N ARG A 332 -25.75 -20.98 35.78
CA ARG A 332 -25.24 -22.01 36.70
C ARG A 332 -24.12 -22.86 36.09
N TRP A 333 -24.08 -22.97 34.77
CA TRP A 333 -23.14 -23.84 34.05
C TRP A 333 -21.68 -23.33 34.02
N TRP A 334 -21.46 -22.04 34.22
CA TRP A 334 -20.12 -21.43 34.20
C TRP A 334 -19.41 -21.43 35.57
N ARG A 335 -20.11 -21.74 36.68
CA ARG A 335 -19.53 -21.65 38.03
C ARG A 335 -18.94 -22.96 38.56
N GLU A 336 -19.19 -24.09 37.90
CA GLU A 336 -18.78 -25.42 38.38
C GLU A 336 -17.54 -26.01 37.68
N ARG A 337 -16.96 -25.33 36.67
CA ARG A 337 -15.72 -25.77 36.01
C ARG A 337 -14.41 -25.18 36.57
N GLY A 338 -14.48 -24.39 37.64
CA GLY A 338 -13.35 -23.62 38.15
C GLY A 338 -12.59 -24.20 39.35
N ARG A 339 -12.88 -25.42 39.82
CA ARG A 339 -12.15 -26.02 40.94
C ARG A 339 -11.93 -27.52 40.75
N SER A 340 -10.76 -27.87 40.23
CA SER A 340 -10.13 -29.17 40.45
C SER A 340 -8.63 -28.92 40.66
N GLN A 341 -8.23 -28.86 41.92
CA GLN A 341 -6.85 -28.87 42.40
C GLN A 341 -6.42 -30.35 42.58
N PRO A 342 -5.14 -30.72 42.39
CA PRO A 342 -4.75 -32.11 42.17
C PRO A 342 -4.54 -32.90 43.47
N ASP A 343 -4.95 -34.16 43.45
CA ASP A 343 -4.75 -35.16 44.53
C ASP A 343 -3.27 -35.53 44.70
N SER A 344 -2.86 -35.55 45.96
CA SER A 344 -1.64 -36.18 46.49
C SER A 344 -1.75 -37.71 46.51
N ALA A 345 -0.74 -38.40 45.99
CA ALA A 345 -0.56 -39.85 46.13
C ALA A 345 0.12 -40.22 47.46
N PRO A 346 -0.13 -41.42 48.03
CA PRO A 346 0.59 -41.92 49.20
C PRO A 346 1.72 -42.87 48.79
N VAL A 347 2.94 -42.66 49.31
CA VAL A 347 3.85 -43.59 50.03
C VAL A 347 4.94 -42.74 50.66
#